data_AF-A0A0F4JES0-F1
#
_entry.id   AF-A0A0F4JES0-F1
#
_cell.length_a   1.000
_cell.length_b   1.000
_cell.length_c   1.000
_cell.angle_alpha   90.00
_cell.angle_beta   90.00
_cell.angle_gamma   90.00
#
_symmetry.space_group_name_H-M   'P 1'
#
loop_
_entity.id
_entity.type
_entity.pdbx_description
1 polymer ?
#
loop_
_entity_poly.entity_id
_entity_poly.type
_entity_poly.pdbx_seq_one_letter_code
_entity_poly.pdbx_strand_id
1 'polypeptide(L)'
;GWVQARLRRWDRAIPLLYEAATAPGPSYRHLFTAELLAAFAGAGAWREAEELIGRIAPRAAAIGSVRTTETLAATAAGLRHRRGAPASLRDAAAHLRVRESLPA
;
A
#
# COMPACT_ATOMS: atom_id res chain seq x y z
N GLY A 1 6.82 12.08 4.42
CA GLY A 1 6.74 10.61 4.24
C GLY A 1 7.21 10.16 2.87
N TRP A 2 6.49 10.53 1.81
CA TRP A 2 6.68 10.00 0.45
C TRP A 2 8.10 10.10 -0.14
N VAL A 3 8.76 11.27 0.00
CA VAL A 3 10.16 11.44 -0.46
C VAL A 3 11.11 10.49 0.30
N GLN A 4 10.92 10.33 1.60
CA GLN A 4 11.75 9.43 2.41
C GLN A 4 11.55 7.95 2.01
N ALA A 5 10.32 7.56 1.64
CA ALA A 5 10.03 6.22 1.13
C ALA A 5 10.77 5.92 -0.17
N ARG A 6 10.82 6.86 -1.12
CA ARG A 6 11.62 6.73 -2.36
C ARG A 6 13.11 6.59 -2.08
N LEU A 7 13.60 7.27 -1.05
CA LEU A 7 15.00 7.15 -0.58
C LEU A 7 15.25 5.91 0.30
N ARG A 8 14.26 5.03 0.48
CA ARG A 8 14.31 3.85 1.37
C ARG A 8 14.67 4.16 2.82
N ARG A 9 14.42 5.39 3.26
CA ARG A 9 14.60 5.85 4.66
C ARG A 9 13.34 5.52 5.45
N TRP A 10 13.11 4.23 5.65
CA TRP A 10 11.86 3.70 6.19
C TRP A 10 11.56 4.20 7.60
N ASP A 11 12.59 4.33 8.43
CA ASP A 11 12.56 4.89 9.78
C ASP A 11 11.92 6.28 9.82
N ARG A 12 12.15 7.10 8.79
CA ARG A 12 11.56 8.45 8.64
C ARG A 12 10.27 8.44 7.84
N ALA A 13 10.16 7.52 6.88
CA ALA A 13 9.02 7.46 5.98
C ALA A 13 7.75 7.01 6.69
N ILE A 14 7.84 5.94 7.48
CA ILE A 14 6.70 5.26 8.10
C ILE A 14 5.94 6.19 9.07
N PRO A 15 6.58 6.87 10.05
CA PRO A 15 5.87 7.76 10.96
C PRO A 15 5.10 8.87 10.21
N LEU A 16 5.76 9.51 9.24
CA LEU A 16 5.16 10.60 8.46
C LEU A 16 4.00 10.12 7.56
N LEU A 17 4.08 8.89 7.03
CA LEU A 17 3.01 8.31 6.23
C LEU A 17 1.84 7.85 7.12
N TYR A 18 2.13 7.34 8.32
CA TYR A 18 1.12 6.95 9.31
C TYR A 18 0.31 8.15 9.79
N GLU A 19 0.96 9.25 10.15
CA GLU A 19 0.29 10.50 10.52
C GLU A 19 -0.61 10.99 9.39
N ALA A 20 -0.11 11.02 8.16
CA ALA A 20 -0.88 11.48 7.00
C ALA A 20 -2.06 10.55 6.65
N ALA A 21 -1.95 9.25 6.91
CA ALA A 21 -3.02 8.27 6.68
C ALA A 21 -4.09 8.27 7.79
N THR A 22 -3.77 8.79 8.97
CA THR A 22 -4.67 8.85 10.13
C THR A 22 -5.23 10.24 10.42
N ALA A 23 -4.67 11.29 9.79
CA ALA A 23 -5.15 12.66 9.91
C ALA A 23 -6.63 12.81 9.51
N PRO A 24 -7.42 13.67 10.20
CA PRO A 24 -8.78 13.98 9.80
C PRO A 24 -8.81 14.66 8.43
N GLY A 25 -9.61 14.13 7.51
CA GLY A 25 -9.83 14.74 6.19
C GLY A 25 -9.75 13.74 5.03
N PRO A 26 -10.56 13.92 3.98
CA PRO A 26 -10.65 12.96 2.88
C PRO A 26 -9.50 13.08 1.87
N SER A 27 -8.89 14.26 1.73
CA SER A 27 -8.31 14.67 0.45
C SER A 27 -7.14 13.82 -0.06
N TYR A 28 -6.44 13.06 0.77
CA TYR A 28 -5.36 12.17 0.30
C TYR A 28 -5.22 10.89 1.14
N ARG A 29 -6.22 10.56 1.95
CA ARG A 29 -6.10 9.48 2.94
C ARG A 29 -5.82 8.13 2.30
N HIS A 30 -6.52 7.80 1.21
CA HIS A 30 -6.31 6.55 0.47
C HIS A 30 -4.91 6.49 -0.15
N LEU A 31 -4.42 7.61 -0.69
CA LEU A 31 -3.08 7.69 -1.25
C LEU A 31 -2.01 7.44 -0.17
N PHE A 32 -2.09 8.14 0.97
CA PHE A 32 -1.13 7.94 2.06
C PHE A 32 -1.21 6.54 2.66
N THR A 33 -2.40 5.94 2.69
CA THR A 33 -2.59 4.55 3.12
C THR A 33 -1.90 3.57 2.17
N ALA A 34 -2.01 3.77 0.85
CA ALA A 34 -1.32 2.95 -0.15
C ALA A 34 0.21 3.11 -0.07
N GLU A 35 0.69 4.34 0.09
CA GLU A 35 2.12 4.63 0.26
C GLU A 35 2.67 4.05 1.58
N LEU A 36 1.87 4.05 2.65
CA LEU A 36 2.22 3.42 3.91
C LEU A 36 2.35 1.89 3.78
N LEU A 37 1.42 1.24 3.05
CA LEU A 37 1.53 -0.18 2.75
C LEU A 37 2.81 -0.49 1.95
N ALA A 38 3.11 0.33 0.94
CA ALA A 38 4.35 0.22 0.18
C ALA A 38 5.60 0.36 1.07
N ALA A 39 5.57 1.29 2.03
CA ALA A 39 6.66 1.50 2.97
C ALA A 39 6.86 0.30 3.93
N PHE A 40 5.78 -0.26 4.49
CA PHE A 40 5.87 -1.47 5.32
C PHE A 40 6.41 -2.66 4.53
N ALA A 41 5.92 -2.87 3.30
CA ALA A 41 6.42 -3.92 2.41
C ALA A 41 7.90 -3.71 2.03
N GLY A 42 8.31 -2.46 1.81
CA GLY A 42 9.70 -2.07 1.52
C GLY A 42 10.64 -2.33 2.70
N ALA A 43 10.18 -2.03 3.92
CA ALA A 43 10.92 -2.18 5.17
C ALA A 43 10.96 -3.62 5.70
N GLY A 44 10.09 -4.50 5.21
CA GLY A 44 9.95 -5.85 5.75
C GLY A 44 9.10 -5.94 7.03
N ALA A 45 8.30 -4.91 7.30
CA ALA A 45 7.38 -4.86 8.44
C ALA A 45 6.11 -5.68 8.11
N TRP A 46 6.26 -7.02 8.08
CA TRP A 46 5.22 -7.90 7.53
C TRP A 46 3.92 -7.91 8.33
N ARG A 47 4.02 -7.83 9.66
CA ARG A 47 2.84 -7.80 10.54
C ARG A 47 2.00 -6.56 10.26
N GLU A 48 2.63 -5.39 10.22
CA GLU A 48 1.98 -4.12 9.94
C GLU A 48 1.43 -4.07 8.51
N ALA A 49 2.15 -4.65 7.54
CA ALA A 49 1.67 -4.79 6.18
C ALA A 49 0.43 -5.69 6.08
N GLU A 50 0.39 -6.81 6.80
CA GLU A 50 -0.75 -7.73 6.86
C GLU A 50 -1.99 -7.09 7.48
N GLU A 51 -1.83 -6.42 8.62
CA GLU A 51 -2.92 -5.71 9.26
C GLU A 51 -3.47 -4.61 8.35
N LEU A 52 -2.59 -3.87 7.68
CA LEU A 52 -3.01 -2.78 6.79
C LEU A 52 -3.69 -3.30 5.52
N ILE A 53 -3.11 -4.31 4.86
CA ILE A 53 -3.68 -4.86 3.63
C ILE A 53 -5.06 -5.48 3.87
N GLY A 54 -5.25 -6.17 4.99
CA GLY A 54 -6.54 -6.76 5.36
C GLY A 54 -7.65 -5.72 5.54
N ARG A 55 -7.30 -4.51 6.00
CA ARG A 55 -8.26 -3.40 6.15
C ARG A 55 -8.64 -2.74 4.82
N ILE A 56 -7.71 -2.67 3.87
CA ILE A 56 -7.92 -1.92 2.62
C ILE A 56 -8.37 -2.79 1.44
N ALA A 57 -7.95 -4.06 1.39
CA ALA A 57 -8.24 -4.96 0.27
C ALA A 57 -9.74 -5.06 -0.06
N PRO A 58 -10.66 -5.19 0.92
CA PRO A 58 -12.10 -5.26 0.62
C PRO A 58 -12.66 -3.99 -0.03
N ARG A 59 -12.00 -2.84 0.15
CA ARG A 59 -12.45 -1.53 -0.33
C ARG A 59 -11.62 -1.01 -1.51
N ALA A 60 -10.58 -1.72 -1.92
CA ALA A 60 -9.62 -1.27 -2.93
C ALA A 60 -10.30 -0.97 -4.28
N ALA A 61 -11.29 -1.77 -4.67
CA ALA A 61 -12.05 -1.57 -5.91
C ALA A 61 -12.92 -0.30 -5.91
N ALA A 62 -13.27 0.23 -4.74
CA ALA A 62 -14.06 1.46 -4.60
C ALA A 62 -13.19 2.73 -4.58
N ILE A 63 -11.86 2.59 -4.65
CA ILE A 63 -10.94 3.74 -4.67
C ILE A 63 -10.94 4.35 -6.08
N GLY A 64 -11.62 5.49 -6.24
CA GLY A 64 -11.70 6.24 -7.51
C GLY A 64 -10.42 7.01 -7.90
N SER A 65 -9.26 6.68 -7.33
CA SER A 65 -8.00 7.41 -7.55
C SER A 65 -7.01 6.54 -8.32
N VAL A 66 -6.78 6.86 -9.59
CA VAL A 66 -5.83 6.15 -10.48
C VAL A 66 -4.45 6.00 -9.83
N ARG A 67 -3.90 7.11 -9.32
CA ARG A 67 -2.59 7.10 -8.65
C ARG A 67 -2.56 6.16 -7.44
N THR A 68 -3.64 6.12 -6.66
CA THR A 68 -3.71 5.23 -5.49
C THR A 68 -3.77 3.78 -5.94
N THR A 69 -4.58 3.47 -6.95
CA THR A 69 -4.69 2.10 -7.49
C THR A 69 -3.39 1.63 -8.13
N GLU A 70 -2.64 2.50 -8.81
CA GLU A 70 -1.30 2.21 -9.33
C GLU A 70 -0.30 1.88 -8.22
N THR A 71 -0.25 2.68 -7.15
CA THR A 71 0.61 2.40 -5.99
C THR A 71 0.28 1.06 -5.35
N LEU A 72 -1.01 0.73 -5.20
CA LEU A 72 -1.46 -0.56 -4.67
C LEU A 72 -1.08 -1.72 -5.59
N ALA A 73 -1.27 -1.58 -6.91
CA ALA A 73 -0.93 -2.60 -7.89
C ALA A 73 0.59 -2.87 -7.93
N ALA A 74 1.41 -1.80 -7.92
CA ALA A 74 2.86 -1.92 -7.86
C ALA A 74 3.33 -2.60 -6.57
N THR A 75 2.73 -2.25 -5.44
CA THR A 75 3.03 -2.89 -4.14
C THR A 75 2.66 -4.37 -4.16
N ALA A 76 1.49 -4.72 -4.69
CA ALA A 76 1.04 -6.10 -4.83
C ALA A 76 1.96 -6.92 -5.75
N ALA A 77 2.41 -6.36 -6.86
CA ALA A 77 3.39 -6.99 -7.74
C ALA A 77 4.71 -7.22 -7.01
N GLY A 78 5.21 -6.21 -6.27
CA GLY A 78 6.44 -6.32 -5.48
C GLY A 78 6.37 -7.40 -4.40
N LEU A 79 5.24 -7.53 -3.69
CA LEU A 79 5.04 -8.52 -2.63
C LEU A 79 5.12 -9.96 -3.13
N ARG A 80 4.67 -10.24 -4.36
CA ARG A 80 4.76 -11.59 -4.95
C ARG A 80 6.20 -12.10 -5.04
N HIS A 81 7.12 -11.21 -5.40
CA HIS A 81 8.51 -11.54 -5.62
C HIS A 81 9.40 -11.30 -4.38
N ARG A 82 8.82 -10.81 -3.28
CA ARG A 82 9.56 -10.47 -2.06
C ARG A 82 9.86 -11.74 -1.24
N ARG A 83 11.15 -12.03 -1.08
CA ARG A 83 11.62 -13.11 -0.19
C ARG A 83 11.26 -12.76 1.25
N GLY A 84 10.64 -13.71 1.97
CA GLY A 84 10.24 -13.52 3.37
C GLY A 84 8.85 -12.91 3.57
N ALA A 85 8.15 -12.46 2.51
CA ALA A 85 6.75 -12.08 2.65
C ALA A 85 5.91 -13.31 3.07
N PRO A 86 5.00 -13.18 4.05
CA PRO A 86 4.10 -14.27 4.43
C PRO A 86 3.11 -14.62 3.32
N ALA A 87 2.58 -15.85 3.33
CA ALA A 87 1.62 -16.32 2.33
C ALA A 87 0.31 -15.51 2.39
N SER A 88 -0.22 -15.27 3.59
CA SER A 88 -1.38 -14.42 3.86
C SER A 88 -1.26 -13.04 3.20
N LEU A 89 -0.08 -12.41 3.29
CA LEU A 89 0.19 -11.12 2.67
C LEU A 89 0.18 -11.19 1.13
N ARG A 90 0.72 -12.27 0.54
CA ARG A 90 0.68 -12.48 -0.92
C ARG A 90 -0.74 -12.72 -1.42
N ASP A 91 -1.54 -13.47 -0.66
CA ASP A 91 -2.94 -13.76 -0.98
C ASP A 91 -3.77 -12.48 -0.89
N ALA A 92 -3.62 -11.71 0.19
CA ALA A 92 -4.25 -10.40 0.34
C ALA A 92 -3.87 -9.43 -0.79
N ALA A 93 -2.62 -9.48 -1.26
CA ALA A 93 -2.15 -8.69 -2.40
C ALA A 93 -2.83 -9.08 -3.72
N ALA A 94 -3.35 -10.29 -3.87
CA ALA A 94 -4.16 -10.67 -5.03
C ALA A 94 -5.45 -9.86 -5.13
N HIS A 95 -6.03 -9.47 -3.99
CA HIS A 95 -7.25 -8.66 -3.91
C HIS A 95 -7.02 -7.16 -4.17
N LEU A 96 -5.76 -6.70 -4.17
CA LEU A 96 -5.41 -5.32 -4.55
C LEU A 96 -5.34 -5.11 -6.07
N ARG A 97 -5.49 -6.17 -6.88
CA ARG A 97 -5.60 -6.05 -8.34
C ARG A 97 -6.93 -5.38 -8.69
N VAL A 98 -6.91 -4.04 -8.72
CA VAL A 98 -7.96 -3.26 -9.37
C VAL A 98 -7.81 -3.51 -10.86
N ARG A 99 -8.87 -4.07 -11.47
CA ARG A 99 -9.06 -4.34 -12.91
C ARG A 99 -8.11 -3.55 -13.82
N GLU A 100 -7.13 -4.24 -14.40
CA GLU A 100 -6.65 -3.92 -15.75
C GLU A 100 -7.75 -4.33 -16.74
N SER A 101 -8.86 -3.58 -16.78
CA SER A 101 -9.91 -3.81 -17.77
C SER A 101 -10.65 -2.51 -18.04
N LEU A 102 -10.13 -1.74 -19.00
CA LEU A 102 -10.85 -1.32 -20.21
C LEU A 102 -9.84 -0.68 -21.18
N PRO A 103 -9.55 -1.31 -22.35
CA PRO A 103 -9.07 -0.53 -23.48
C PRO A 103 -10.22 0.39 -23.94
N ALA A 104 -9.89 1.63 -24.28
CA ALA A 104 -10.77 2.53 -25.03
C ALA A 104 -10.87 2.07 -26.49
#